data_AF-A0ABC8TPX3-F1
#
_entry.id   AF-A0ABC8TPX3-F1
#
_cell.length_a   1.000
_cell.length_b   1.000
_cell.length_c   1.000
_cell.angle_alpha   90.00
_cell.angle_beta   90.00
_cell.angle_gamma   90.00
#
_symmetry.space_group_name_H-M   'P 1'
#
loop_
_entity.id
_entity.type
_entity.pdbx_description
1 polymer ?
#
loop_
_entity_poly.entity_id
_entity_poly.type
_entity_poly.pdbx_seq_one_letter_code
_entity_poly.pdbx_strand_id
1 'polypeptide(L)'
;MLQRHYGHHFNVNELYASKHPLSYRKLGIGIVAYSPLGRGFFAGKAVVENLPTESILALHPRFSKENVEKNKVLYARLANLAAKHHCTIPQLALAWLLHQGGDVIPIPGTTQIKNLDNNIGCLAIKLTQEDLKKISDSVPIDEVSGERDYAFFENYNWKSADTPEN
;
A
#
# COMPACT_ATOMS: atom_id res chain seq x y z
N MET A 1 -1.61 3.60 0.11
CA MET A 1 -1.53 3.33 -1.34
C MET A 1 -0.19 2.70 -1.67
N LEU A 2 0.94 3.19 -1.15
CA LEU A 2 2.13 2.38 -0.85
C LEU A 2 2.20 2.41 0.65
N GLN A 3 1.46 1.50 1.26
CA GLN A 3 1.25 1.51 2.70
C GLN A 3 1.73 0.16 3.20
N ARG A 4 2.65 0.22 4.16
CA ARG A 4 3.13 -0.92 4.93
C ARG A 4 2.02 -1.37 5.89
N HIS A 5 0.89 -1.89 5.42
CA HIS A 5 -0.28 -2.11 6.30
C HIS A 5 -0.88 -3.49 6.08
N TYR A 6 -1.23 -4.10 7.21
CA TYR A 6 -1.66 -5.48 7.37
C TYR A 6 -3.16 -5.58 7.33
N GLY A 7 -3.68 -6.81 7.23
CA GLY A 7 -5.08 -7.17 7.02
C GLY A 7 -6.11 -6.62 8.00
N HIS A 8 -5.74 -5.80 8.99
CA HIS A 8 -6.66 -5.03 9.83
C HIS A 8 -5.97 -3.72 10.21
N HIS A 9 -6.71 -2.60 10.13
CA HIS A 9 -6.52 -1.18 10.55
C HIS A 9 -5.19 -0.64 11.13
N PHE A 10 -4.07 -1.32 10.98
CA PHE A 10 -2.82 -0.98 11.62
C PHE A 10 -1.86 -0.42 10.58
N ASN A 11 -1.50 0.84 10.76
CA ASN A 11 -0.28 1.36 10.18
C ASN A 11 0.90 0.61 10.78
N VAL A 12 1.87 0.19 9.97
CA VAL A 12 3.16 -0.31 10.49
C VAL A 12 3.68 0.64 11.56
N ASN A 13 3.61 1.95 11.36
CA ASN A 13 4.01 2.91 12.39
C ASN A 13 3.10 2.94 13.63
N GLU A 14 1.81 2.61 13.56
CA GLU A 14 0.93 2.50 14.75
C GLU A 14 1.20 1.21 15.54
N LEU A 15 1.66 0.15 14.88
CA LEU A 15 2.22 -1.05 15.53
C LEU A 15 3.58 -0.76 16.19
N TYR A 16 4.25 0.31 15.79
CA TYR A 16 5.55 0.72 16.32
C TYR A 16 5.49 1.90 17.31
N ALA A 17 4.45 2.76 17.27
CA ALA A 17 4.34 3.97 18.08
C ALA A 17 3.53 3.80 19.37
N SER A 18 2.84 2.67 19.54
CA SER A 18 2.34 2.35 20.87
C SER A 18 3.54 2.09 21.77
N LYS A 19 3.62 2.81 22.89
CA LYS A 19 4.42 2.46 24.07
C LYS A 19 3.96 1.11 24.68
N HIS A 20 3.45 0.18 23.87
CA HIS A 20 3.04 -1.14 24.29
C HIS A 20 4.28 -2.05 24.37
N PRO A 21 4.37 -2.88 25.41
CA PRO A 21 5.50 -3.78 25.62
C PRO A 21 5.68 -4.86 24.52
N LEU A 22 4.76 -4.97 23.55
CA LEU A 22 4.62 -6.09 22.61
C LEU A 22 4.58 -5.64 21.14
N SER A 23 5.67 -5.08 20.61
CA SER A 23 5.75 -4.88 19.15
C SER A 23 5.94 -6.23 18.44
N TYR A 24 5.35 -6.43 17.26
CA TYR A 24 5.47 -7.69 16.51
C TYR A 24 6.91 -8.14 16.28
N ARG A 25 7.83 -7.18 16.06
CA ARG A 25 9.26 -7.45 15.96
C ARG A 25 9.87 -8.00 17.25
N LYS A 26 9.49 -7.47 18.42
CA LYS A 26 9.93 -7.99 19.71
C LYS A 26 9.45 -9.41 19.95
N LEU A 27 8.31 -9.79 19.34
CA LEU A 27 7.74 -11.13 19.40
C LEU A 27 8.24 -12.07 18.29
N GLY A 28 9.12 -11.61 17.38
CA GLY A 28 9.59 -12.40 16.25
C GLY A 28 8.49 -12.72 15.22
N ILE A 29 7.42 -11.95 15.18
CA ILE A 29 6.29 -12.17 14.27
C ILE A 29 6.56 -11.50 12.93
N GLY A 30 6.50 -12.31 11.86
CA GLY A 30 6.61 -11.86 10.48
C GLY A 30 5.39 -11.05 10.01
N ILE A 31 5.65 -10.18 9.05
CA ILE A 31 4.76 -9.15 8.55
C ILE A 31 4.56 -9.53 7.06
N VAL A 32 3.47 -10.22 6.66
CA VAL A 32 2.88 -10.40 5.27
C VAL A 32 1.92 -9.29 4.67
N ALA A 33 2.37 -8.45 3.73
CA ALA A 33 1.68 -7.20 3.35
C ALA A 33 0.70 -7.41 2.18
N TYR A 34 -0.59 -7.22 2.46
CA TYR A 34 -1.68 -7.39 1.50
C TYR A 34 -1.93 -6.12 0.65
N SER A 35 -2.32 -6.34 -0.62
CA SER A 35 -2.56 -5.27 -1.60
C SER A 35 -1.46 -4.20 -1.64
N PRO A 36 -0.17 -4.59 -1.75
CA PRO A 36 0.96 -3.68 -1.55
C PRO A 36 1.02 -2.54 -2.58
N LEU A 37 0.38 -2.70 -3.73
CA LEU A 37 0.29 -1.71 -4.81
C LEU A 37 -0.95 -0.80 -4.72
N GLY A 38 -1.57 -0.70 -3.54
CA GLY A 38 -2.73 0.18 -3.34
C GLY A 38 -3.93 -0.29 -4.15
N ARG A 39 -4.21 -1.59 -4.12
CA ARG A 39 -5.26 -2.26 -4.93
C ARG A 39 -5.08 -2.07 -6.45
N GLY A 40 -3.84 -1.84 -6.88
CA GLY A 40 -3.47 -1.68 -8.29
C GLY A 40 -3.37 -0.22 -8.76
N PHE A 41 -3.63 0.76 -7.89
CA PHE A 41 -3.44 2.18 -8.22
C PHE A 41 -2.00 2.45 -8.70
N PHE A 42 -0.99 1.95 -7.98
CA PHE A 42 0.41 2.09 -8.39
C PHE A 42 0.85 1.14 -9.51
N ALA A 43 -0.04 0.27 -9.95
CA ALA A 43 0.09 -0.48 -11.19
C ALA A 43 -0.64 0.20 -12.37
N GLY A 44 -1.19 1.40 -12.18
CA GLY A 44 -1.83 2.19 -13.24
C GLY A 44 -3.35 2.09 -13.29
N LYS A 45 -4.00 1.27 -12.45
CA LYS A 45 -5.47 1.20 -12.42
C LYS A 45 -6.09 2.53 -12.02
N ALA A 46 -7.14 2.93 -12.73
CA ALA A 46 -7.85 4.21 -12.61
C ALA A 46 -7.01 5.46 -12.98
N VAL A 47 -5.70 5.33 -13.18
CA VAL A 47 -4.80 6.44 -13.50
C VAL A 47 -4.42 6.42 -14.98
N VAL A 48 -3.91 5.27 -15.43
CA VAL A 48 -3.51 4.99 -16.82
C VAL A 48 -4.58 4.17 -17.53
N GLU A 49 -5.18 3.23 -16.80
CA GLU A 49 -6.24 2.35 -17.29
C GLU A 49 -7.58 2.75 -16.68
N ASN A 50 -8.65 2.71 -17.47
CA ASN A 50 -9.99 2.83 -16.94
C ASN A 50 -10.36 1.58 -16.12
N LEU A 51 -11.11 1.77 -15.04
CA LEU A 51 -11.68 0.65 -14.32
C LEU A 51 -12.82 0.03 -15.14
N PRO A 52 -12.96 -1.32 -15.17
CA PRO A 52 -14.15 -1.97 -15.68
C PRO A 52 -15.40 -1.50 -14.93
N THR A 53 -16.53 -1.40 -15.61
CA THR A 53 -17.80 -0.92 -15.05
C THR A 53 -18.23 -1.71 -13.81
N GLU A 54 -18.07 -3.03 -13.86
CA GLU A 54 -18.38 -3.98 -12.79
C GLU A 54 -17.26 -4.13 -11.72
N SER A 55 -16.24 -3.27 -11.72
CA SER A 55 -15.16 -3.34 -10.74
C SER A 55 -15.63 -2.90 -9.36
N ILE A 56 -15.51 -3.78 -8.36
CA ILE A 56 -15.70 -3.43 -6.94
C ILE A 56 -14.81 -2.27 -6.47
N LEU A 57 -13.69 -2.01 -7.16
CA LEU A 57 -12.83 -0.87 -6.86
C LEU A 57 -13.56 0.46 -7.02
N ALA A 58 -14.57 0.56 -7.89
CA ALA A 58 -15.38 1.77 -8.05
C ALA A 58 -16.13 2.17 -6.77
N LEU A 59 -16.39 1.22 -5.87
CA LEU A 59 -17.01 1.46 -4.55
C LEU A 59 -16.00 1.91 -3.49
N HIS A 60 -14.70 1.81 -3.78
CA HIS A 60 -13.66 2.18 -2.83
C HIS A 60 -13.51 3.71 -2.80
N PRO A 61 -13.50 4.38 -1.63
CA PRO A 61 -13.46 5.84 -1.55
C PRO A 61 -12.32 6.49 -2.35
N ARG A 62 -11.10 5.92 -2.28
CA ARG A 62 -9.91 6.36 -3.06
C ARG A 62 -10.03 6.24 -4.59
N PHE A 63 -11.01 5.49 -5.07
CA PHE A 63 -11.24 5.24 -6.49
C PHE A 63 -12.47 5.99 -7.03
N SER A 64 -13.10 6.86 -6.23
CA SER A 64 -14.06 7.84 -6.76
C SER A 64 -13.35 8.74 -7.76
N LYS A 65 -14.07 9.21 -8.78
CA LYS A 65 -13.48 10.04 -9.85
C LYS A 65 -12.71 11.23 -9.29
N GLU A 66 -13.29 11.94 -8.33
CA GLU A 66 -12.65 13.09 -7.68
C GLU A 66 -11.37 12.70 -6.92
N ASN A 67 -11.41 11.63 -6.12
CA ASN A 67 -10.25 11.21 -5.33
C ASN A 67 -9.13 10.64 -6.20
N VAL A 68 -9.47 9.95 -7.30
CA VAL A 68 -8.48 9.50 -8.28
C VAL A 68 -7.75 10.69 -8.87
N GLU A 69 -8.46 11.72 -9.35
CA GLU A 69 -7.82 12.93 -9.90
C GLU A 69 -6.89 13.60 -8.89
N LYS A 70 -7.31 13.73 -7.62
CA LYS A 70 -6.45 14.27 -6.55
C LYS A 70 -5.22 13.38 -6.31
N ASN A 71 -5.40 12.06 -6.29
CA ASN A 71 -4.32 11.10 -6.02
C ASN A 71 -3.34 10.93 -7.20
N LYS A 72 -3.67 11.36 -8.43
CA LYS A 72 -2.77 11.27 -9.60
C LYS A 72 -1.43 11.99 -9.36
N VAL A 73 -1.41 13.05 -8.55
CA VAL A 73 -0.16 13.73 -8.19
C VAL A 73 0.81 12.79 -7.48
N LEU A 74 0.31 11.90 -6.61
CA LEU A 74 1.10 10.90 -5.88
C LEU A 74 1.66 9.85 -6.83
N TYR A 75 0.84 9.42 -7.80
CA TYR A 75 1.28 8.53 -8.87
C TYR A 75 2.42 9.14 -9.68
N ALA A 76 2.28 10.40 -10.10
CA ALA A 76 3.29 11.11 -10.88
C ALA A 76 4.61 11.31 -10.11
N ARG A 77 4.54 11.66 -8.82
CA ARG A 77 5.74 11.78 -7.96
C ARG A 77 6.50 10.45 -7.90
N LEU A 78 5.79 9.33 -7.70
CA LEU A 78 6.40 8.02 -7.65
C LEU A 78 6.92 7.56 -9.02
N ALA A 79 6.24 7.92 -10.11
CA ALA A 79 6.70 7.68 -11.49
C ALA A 79 8.07 8.33 -11.74
N ASN A 80 8.25 9.58 -11.31
CA ASN A 80 9.53 10.29 -11.44
C ASN A 80 10.66 9.60 -10.66
N LEU A 81 10.36 9.06 -9.47
CA LEU A 81 11.34 8.28 -8.71
C LEU A 81 11.64 6.95 -9.38
N ALA A 82 10.63 6.24 -9.88
CA ALA A 82 10.81 4.95 -10.55
C ALA A 82 11.71 5.09 -11.79
N ALA A 83 11.53 6.17 -12.56
CA ALA A 83 12.39 6.51 -13.69
C ALA A 83 13.86 6.71 -13.29
N LYS A 84 14.13 7.38 -12.16
CA LYS A 84 15.51 7.56 -11.64
C LYS A 84 16.18 6.25 -11.25
N HIS A 85 15.39 5.25 -10.83
CA HIS A 85 15.87 3.92 -10.50
C HIS A 85 15.78 2.92 -11.66
N HIS A 86 15.47 3.39 -12.88
CA HIS A 86 15.32 2.55 -14.08
C HIS A 86 14.38 1.36 -13.88
N CYS A 87 13.28 1.58 -13.16
CA CYS A 87 12.33 0.54 -12.82
C CYS A 87 10.89 1.01 -13.04
N THR A 88 9.94 0.07 -12.96
CA THR A 88 8.51 0.41 -13.01
C THR A 88 8.00 0.88 -11.65
N ILE A 89 6.89 1.61 -11.64
CA ILE A 89 6.25 2.07 -10.39
C ILE A 89 5.91 0.88 -9.46
N PRO A 90 5.31 -0.24 -9.95
CA PRO A 90 5.13 -1.43 -9.12
C PRO A 90 6.42 -2.00 -8.53
N GLN A 91 7.51 -1.98 -9.30
CA GLN A 91 8.79 -2.47 -8.81
C GLN A 91 9.35 -1.57 -7.71
N LEU A 92 9.35 -0.25 -7.90
CA LEU A 92 9.81 0.68 -6.86
C LEU A 92 8.98 0.54 -5.58
N ALA A 93 7.67 0.39 -5.75
CA ALA A 93 6.71 0.18 -4.66
C ALA A 93 7.02 -1.07 -3.83
N LEU A 94 7.20 -2.21 -4.50
CA LEU A 94 7.51 -3.48 -3.84
C LEU A 94 8.92 -3.48 -3.24
N ALA A 95 9.91 -2.92 -3.96
CA ALA A 95 11.27 -2.78 -3.47
C ALA A 95 11.31 -1.96 -2.18
N TRP A 96 10.62 -0.81 -2.15
CA TRP A 96 10.52 -0.01 -0.94
C TRP A 96 9.93 -0.79 0.24
N LEU A 97 8.91 -1.63 0.00
CA LEU A 97 8.27 -2.42 1.04
C LEU A 97 9.19 -3.53 1.59
N LEU A 98 9.95 -4.19 0.71
CA LEU A 98 10.96 -5.19 1.09
C LEU A 98 12.12 -4.58 1.90
N HIS A 99 12.47 -3.32 1.64
CA HIS A 99 13.52 -2.62 2.39
C HIS A 99 13.10 -2.18 3.80
N GLN A 100 11.86 -2.46 4.21
CA GLN A 100 11.39 -2.10 5.56
C GLN A 100 11.84 -3.03 6.66
N GLY A 101 12.35 -4.19 6.28
CA GLY A 101 12.94 -5.18 7.16
C GLY A 101 12.79 -6.56 6.54
N GLY A 102 13.69 -7.48 6.90
CA GLY A 102 13.63 -8.87 6.45
C GLY A 102 12.40 -9.63 6.97
N ASP A 103 11.66 -9.04 7.91
CA ASP A 103 10.40 -9.51 8.45
C ASP A 103 9.19 -9.06 7.63
N VAL A 104 9.35 -8.25 6.58
CA VAL A 104 8.25 -7.72 5.75
C VAL A 104 8.19 -8.41 4.39
N ILE A 105 7.10 -9.13 4.14
CA ILE A 105 6.86 -9.98 2.96
C ILE A 105 5.63 -9.46 2.20
N PRO A 106 5.76 -8.69 1.12
CA PRO A 106 4.62 -8.33 0.28
C PRO A 106 4.07 -9.55 -0.46
N ILE A 107 2.74 -9.60 -0.62
CA ILE A 107 2.05 -10.63 -1.40
C ILE A 107 1.31 -9.99 -2.60
N PRO A 108 2.04 -9.51 -3.62
CA PRO A 108 1.43 -8.93 -4.81
C PRO A 108 0.77 -10.03 -5.66
N GLY A 109 -0.57 -10.02 -5.72
CA GLY A 109 -1.33 -10.90 -6.60
C GLY A 109 -1.33 -10.40 -8.05
N THR A 110 -1.37 -11.33 -9.01
CA THR A 110 -1.54 -11.04 -10.43
C THR A 110 -2.12 -12.26 -11.17
N THR A 111 -2.85 -12.02 -12.25
CA THR A 111 -3.34 -13.04 -13.18
C THR A 111 -2.55 -13.08 -14.50
N GLN A 112 -1.58 -12.18 -14.67
CA GLN A 112 -0.79 -12.03 -15.90
C GLN A 112 0.70 -12.30 -15.63
N ILE A 113 1.34 -13.09 -16.49
CA ILE A 113 2.76 -13.47 -16.36
C ILE A 113 3.66 -12.22 -16.43
N LYS A 114 3.42 -11.30 -17.36
CA LYS A 114 4.18 -10.04 -17.46
C LYS A 114 4.22 -9.27 -16.13
N ASN A 115 3.12 -9.26 -15.39
CA ASN A 115 3.05 -8.60 -14.09
C ASN A 115 3.77 -9.41 -13.00
N LEU A 116 3.79 -10.75 -13.10
CA LEU A 116 4.60 -11.59 -12.22
C LEU A 116 6.08 -11.28 -12.41
N ASP A 117 6.55 -11.25 -13.66
CA ASP A 117 7.94 -10.90 -14.00
C ASP A 117 8.29 -9.50 -13.49
N ASN A 118 7.37 -8.54 -13.69
CA ASN A 118 7.54 -7.19 -13.17
C ASN A 118 7.64 -7.17 -11.63
N ASN A 119 6.78 -7.92 -10.92
CA ASN A 119 6.84 -8.03 -9.46
C ASN A 119 8.17 -8.64 -9.00
N ILE A 120 8.66 -9.71 -9.65
CA ILE A 120 9.95 -10.34 -9.32
C ILE A 120 11.11 -9.36 -9.51
N GLY A 121 11.06 -8.54 -10.56
CA GLY A 121 12.09 -7.54 -10.86
C GLY A 121 12.35 -6.53 -9.74
N CYS A 122 11.41 -6.36 -8.78
CA CYS A 122 11.65 -5.50 -7.61
C CYS A 122 12.83 -5.96 -6.74
N LEU A 123 13.17 -7.26 -6.74
CA LEU A 123 14.23 -7.84 -5.93
C LEU A 123 15.63 -7.36 -6.34
N ALA A 124 15.80 -6.92 -7.59
CA ALA A 124 17.05 -6.40 -8.11
C ALA A 124 17.31 -4.95 -7.69
N ILE A 125 16.28 -4.22 -7.23
CA ILE A 125 16.39 -2.81 -6.88
C ILE A 125 17.06 -2.68 -5.50
N LYS A 126 18.08 -1.83 -5.42
CA LYS A 126 18.72 -1.43 -4.17
C LYS A 126 18.37 0.01 -3.86
N LEU A 127 17.83 0.25 -2.67
CA LEU A 127 17.42 1.58 -2.22
C LEU A 127 18.31 2.01 -1.06
N THR A 128 18.87 3.21 -1.16
CA THR A 128 19.58 3.85 -0.06
C THR A 128 18.59 4.38 0.98
N GLN A 129 19.06 4.73 2.18
CA GLN A 129 18.21 5.36 3.20
C GLN A 129 17.59 6.67 2.71
N GLU A 130 18.31 7.43 1.89
CA GLU A 130 17.79 8.65 1.28
C GLU A 130 16.66 8.34 0.28
N ASP A 131 16.82 7.30 -0.54
CA ASP A 131 15.76 6.86 -1.47
C ASP A 131 14.52 6.42 -0.71
N LEU A 132 14.69 5.63 0.36
CA LEU A 132 13.58 5.19 1.21
C LEU A 132 12.81 6.38 1.79
N LYS A 133 13.54 7.42 2.21
CA LYS A 133 12.93 8.66 2.69
C LYS A 133 12.17 9.37 1.56
N LYS A 134 12.81 9.62 0.42
CA LYS A 134 12.19 10.28 -0.75
C LYS A 134 10.93 9.56 -1.25
N ILE A 135 10.97 8.24 -1.30
CA ILE A 135 9.81 7.41 -1.70
C ILE A 135 8.69 7.55 -0.66
N SER A 136 9.01 7.52 0.64
CA SER A 136 8.01 7.72 1.70
C SER A 136 7.37 9.11 1.61
N ASP A 137 8.18 10.14 1.43
CA ASP A 137 7.73 11.54 1.33
C ASP A 137 6.95 11.82 0.03
N SER A 138 7.06 10.96 -0.98
CA SER A 138 6.32 11.10 -2.24
C SER A 138 4.84 10.75 -2.13
N VAL A 139 4.46 9.98 -1.11
CA VAL A 139 3.07 9.53 -0.84
C VAL A 139 2.73 9.78 0.64
N PRO A 140 2.69 11.05 1.09
CA PRO A 140 2.37 11.37 2.47
C PRO A 140 0.90 11.04 2.75
N ILE A 141 0.63 10.54 3.96
CA ILE A 141 -0.65 9.89 4.27
C ILE A 141 -1.83 10.86 4.28
N ASP A 142 -1.57 12.10 4.68
CA ASP A 142 -2.47 13.24 4.76
C ASP A 142 -2.83 13.82 3.39
N GLU A 143 -2.02 13.58 2.36
CA GLU A 143 -2.36 13.96 0.98
C GLU A 143 -3.18 12.88 0.24
N VAL A 144 -3.34 11.67 0.79
CA VAL A 144 -4.14 10.61 0.15
C VAL A 144 -5.62 10.94 0.29
N SER A 145 -6.27 11.26 -0.82
CA SER A 145 -7.70 11.55 -0.86
C SER A 145 -8.54 10.26 -0.82
N GLY A 146 -9.50 10.22 0.10
CA GLY A 146 -10.44 9.11 0.29
C GLY A 146 -10.00 8.11 1.35
N GLU A 147 -10.98 7.60 2.10
CA GLU A 147 -10.79 6.63 3.16
C GLU A 147 -10.15 5.32 2.70
N ARG A 148 -9.43 4.67 3.62
CA ARG A 148 -8.74 3.41 3.35
C ARG A 148 -9.70 2.23 3.19
N ASP A 149 -10.75 2.22 4.00
CA ASP A 149 -11.68 1.12 4.08
C ASP A 149 -12.93 1.43 3.25
N TYR A 150 -13.66 0.38 2.87
CA TYR A 150 -14.95 0.60 2.23
C TYR A 150 -15.92 1.10 3.28
N ALA A 151 -16.67 2.15 2.97
CA ALA A 151 -17.70 2.70 3.86
C ALA A 151 -18.68 1.62 4.35
N PHE A 152 -18.97 0.62 3.51
CA PHE A 152 -19.82 -0.53 3.88
C PHE A 152 -19.29 -1.33 5.09
N PHE A 153 -17.98 -1.42 5.28
CA PHE A 153 -17.36 -2.16 6.40
C PHE A 153 -17.17 -1.31 7.66
N GLU A 154 -17.46 -0.01 7.64
CA GLU A 154 -17.21 0.87 8.79
C GLU A 154 -17.95 0.39 10.04
N ASN A 155 -19.15 -0.19 9.91
CA ASN A 155 -19.91 -0.70 11.05
C ASN A 155 -19.52 -2.13 11.48
N TYR A 156 -18.70 -2.84 10.70
CA TYR A 156 -18.27 -4.23 10.93
C TYR A 156 -16.80 -4.30 11.32
N ASN A 157 -16.36 -3.38 12.17
CA ASN A 157 -14.98 -3.33 12.62
C ASN A 157 -14.90 -3.71 14.11
N TRP A 158 -13.69 -4.05 14.57
CA TRP A 158 -13.49 -4.54 15.94
C TRP A 158 -13.84 -3.49 17.02
N LYS A 159 -13.83 -2.19 16.70
CA LYS A 159 -14.20 -1.12 17.63
C LYS A 159 -15.70 -1.11 17.94
N SER A 160 -16.51 -1.72 17.07
CA SER A 160 -17.95 -1.92 17.29
C SER A 160 -18.29 -3.36 17.67
N ALA A 161 -17.28 -4.23 17.87
CA ALA A 161 -17.46 -5.62 18.25
C ALA A 161 -17.39 -5.77 19.78
N ASP A 162 -18.38 -5.21 20.47
CA ASP A 162 -18.53 -5.37 21.92
C ASP A 162 -19.17 -6.73 22.26
N THR A 163 -18.79 -7.28 23.42
CA THR A 163 -19.43 -8.48 23.99
C THR A 163 -20.54 -8.02 24.95
N PRO A 164 -21.75 -8.59 24.92
CA PRO A 164 -22.82 -8.23 25.85
C PRO A 164 -22.35 -8.32 27.31
N GLU A 165 -22.81 -7.39 28.16
CA GLU A 165 -22.63 -7.50 29.60
C GLU A 165 -23.43 -8.72 30.12
N ASN A 166 -22.77 -9.54 30.95
CA ASN A 166 -23.36 -10.76 31.54
C ASN A 166 -24.52 -10.46 32.49
#